data_AF-A0A7V1FUX6-F1
#
_entry.id   AF-A0A7V1FUX6-F1
#
_cell.length_a   1.000
_cell.length_b   1.000
_cell.length_c   1.000
_cell.angle_alpha   90.00
_cell.angle_beta   90.00
_cell.angle_gamma   90.00
#
_symmetry.space_group_name_H-M   'P 1'
#
loop_
_entity.id
_entity.type
_entity.pdbx_description
1 polymer ?
#
loop_
_entity_poly.entity_id
_entity_poly.type
_entity_poly.pdbx_seq_one_letter_code
_entity_poly.pdbx_strand_id
1 'polypeptide(L)'
;MEFLHDFIETNMVVVNFVYGLVYFTFGMAIALQRRSLSNFRLARHLWLLAAFGIIHGIAEWGNVFIPIQASYLSAPWMDLMTNAQTLAWAISFAFLLQFAVVMIVPRLPWATRVRTFIRWYAPVWSAAVILTAMLFIPAHLSECWIRYLLGFPGSILTAAVFLLERRSFRDLPAPSARLDLSLAAIAFTVYAVLGGLIVPNHGIWP
;
A
#
# COMPACT_ATOMS: atom_id res chain seq x y z
N MET A 1 -17.00 14.30 25.25
CA MET A 1 -16.35 13.10 24.69
C MET A 1 -17.34 12.30 23.85
N GLU A 2 -18.55 12.01 24.37
CA GLU A 2 -19.67 11.36 23.63
C GLU A 2 -20.03 12.03 22.29
N PHE A 3 -20.33 13.34 22.30
CA PHE A 3 -20.69 14.06 21.05
C PHE A 3 -19.64 13.95 19.92
N LEU A 4 -18.35 13.97 20.28
CA LEU A 4 -17.26 13.87 19.31
C LEU A 4 -17.13 12.45 18.76
N HIS A 5 -17.34 11.45 19.61
CA HIS A 5 -17.36 10.05 19.24
C HIS A 5 -18.51 9.76 18.27
N ASP A 6 -19.73 10.15 18.64
CA ASP A 6 -20.94 9.91 17.83
C ASP A 6 -20.87 10.64 16.49
N PHE A 7 -20.32 11.86 16.47
CA PHE A 7 -20.08 12.59 15.23
C PHE A 7 -19.11 11.85 14.31
N ILE A 8 -18.00 11.32 14.85
CA ILE A 8 -17.04 10.55 14.05
C ILE A 8 -17.69 9.27 13.53
N GLU A 9 -18.33 8.48 14.38
CA GLU A 9 -19.00 7.24 13.98
C GLU A 9 -20.02 7.45 12.87
N THR A 10 -20.87 8.48 13.01
CA THR A 10 -21.88 8.82 11.99
C THR A 10 -21.25 9.17 10.64
N ASN A 11 -20.04 9.76 10.64
CA ASN A 11 -19.36 10.20 9.43
C ASN A 11 -18.26 9.24 8.95
N MET A 12 -18.04 8.09 9.61
CA MET A 12 -16.99 7.13 9.23
C MET A 12 -17.14 6.64 7.80
N VAL A 13 -18.37 6.52 7.30
CA VAL A 13 -18.64 6.16 5.90
C VAL A 13 -18.00 7.18 4.93
N VAL A 14 -18.14 8.47 5.22
CA VAL A 14 -17.56 9.55 4.41
C VAL A 14 -16.04 9.52 4.51
N VAL A 15 -15.50 9.34 5.72
CA VAL A 15 -14.05 9.24 5.95
C VAL A 15 -13.46 8.09 5.16
N ASN A 16 -14.04 6.89 5.25
CA ASN A 16 -13.59 5.69 4.53
C ASN A 16 -13.69 5.86 3.00
N PHE A 17 -14.77 6.51 2.52
CA PHE A 17 -14.93 6.80 1.10
C PHE A 17 -13.84 7.75 0.57
N VAL A 18 -13.60 8.85 1.29
CA VAL A 18 -12.55 9.83 0.95
C VAL A 18 -11.18 9.19 1.04
N TYR A 19 -10.94 8.32 2.03
CA TYR A 19 -9.68 7.58 2.16
C TYR A 19 -9.40 6.74 0.91
N GLY A 20 -10.36 5.92 0.46
CA GLY A 20 -10.23 5.16 -0.79
C GLY A 20 -10.01 6.08 -2.02
N LEU A 21 -10.70 7.22 -2.06
CA LEU A 21 -10.55 8.20 -3.14
C LEU A 21 -9.15 8.83 -3.17
N VAL A 22 -8.53 9.12 -2.02
CA VAL A 22 -7.17 9.65 -1.95
C VAL A 22 -6.17 8.68 -2.58
N TYR A 23 -6.24 7.39 -2.24
CA TYR A 23 -5.35 6.38 -2.85
C TYR A 23 -5.61 6.19 -4.34
N PHE A 24 -6.87 6.14 -4.74
CA PHE A 24 -7.26 5.98 -6.14
C PHE A 24 -6.77 7.15 -6.99
N THR A 25 -7.02 8.38 -6.55
CA THR A 25 -6.60 9.60 -7.25
C THR A 25 -5.07 9.75 -7.28
N PHE A 26 -4.38 9.43 -6.18
CA PHE A 26 -2.92 9.32 -6.13
C PHE A 26 -2.38 8.32 -7.18
N GLY A 27 -2.92 7.11 -7.21
CA GLY A 27 -2.50 6.08 -8.15
C GLY A 27 -2.76 6.48 -9.60
N MET A 28 -3.91 7.09 -9.87
CA MET A 28 -4.28 7.60 -11.19
C MET A 28 -3.37 8.76 -11.63
N ALA A 29 -3.06 9.71 -10.74
CA ALA A 29 -2.16 10.81 -11.03
C ALA A 29 -0.77 10.30 -11.47
N ILE A 30 -0.23 9.30 -10.77
CA ILE A 30 1.04 8.66 -11.13
C ILE A 30 0.93 7.95 -12.48
N ALA A 31 -0.15 7.19 -12.71
CA ALA A 31 -0.37 6.47 -13.96
C ALA A 31 -0.36 7.41 -15.18
N LEU A 32 -1.00 8.58 -15.04
CA LEU A 32 -1.06 9.62 -16.08
C LEU A 32 0.28 10.32 -16.28
N GLN A 33 1.01 10.66 -15.21
CA GLN A 33 2.31 11.34 -15.31
C GLN A 33 3.43 10.46 -15.86
N ARG A 34 3.32 9.12 -15.77
CA ARG A 34 4.34 8.15 -16.22
C ARG A 34 4.83 8.40 -17.64
N ARG A 35 3.97 8.86 -18.55
CA ARG A 35 4.34 9.09 -19.97
C ARG A 35 5.27 10.29 -20.18
N SER A 36 5.32 11.24 -19.24
CA SER A 36 6.08 12.49 -19.38
C SER A 36 7.52 12.44 -18.85
N LEU A 37 7.88 11.42 -18.05
CA LEU A 37 9.12 11.40 -17.24
C LEU A 37 10.18 10.37 -17.70
N SER A 38 10.21 10.00 -18.99
CA SER A 38 10.91 8.78 -19.49
C SER A 38 12.41 8.66 -19.18
N ASN A 39 13.10 9.75 -18.84
CA ASN A 39 14.55 9.75 -18.62
C ASN A 39 14.96 9.34 -17.19
N PHE A 40 14.04 9.30 -16.23
CA PHE A 40 14.37 8.99 -14.84
C PHE A 40 14.09 7.52 -14.46
N ARG A 41 15.01 6.92 -13.70
CA ARG A 41 14.87 5.53 -13.21
C ARG A 41 13.60 5.30 -12.38
N LEU A 42 13.17 6.33 -11.65
CA LEU A 42 11.91 6.36 -10.92
C LEU A 42 10.72 6.14 -11.86
N ALA A 43 10.65 6.89 -12.96
CA ALA A 43 9.54 6.83 -13.92
C ALA A 43 9.33 5.44 -14.53
N ARG A 44 10.41 4.66 -14.71
CA ARG A 44 10.31 3.29 -15.23
C ARG A 44 9.51 2.35 -14.32
N HIS A 45 9.52 2.59 -13.01
CA HIS A 45 8.87 1.72 -12.02
C HIS A 45 7.69 2.37 -11.29
N LEU A 46 7.38 3.64 -11.57
CA LEU A 46 6.22 4.35 -11.01
C LEU A 46 4.89 3.64 -11.27
N TRP A 47 4.80 2.80 -12.31
CA TRP A 47 3.61 2.00 -12.56
C TRP A 47 3.27 1.04 -11.41
N LEU A 48 4.27 0.52 -10.69
CA LEU A 48 4.05 -0.35 -9.52
C LEU A 48 3.37 0.45 -8.40
N LEU A 49 3.82 1.68 -8.18
CA LEU A 49 3.25 2.58 -7.19
C LEU A 49 1.84 3.05 -7.58
N ALA A 50 1.62 3.28 -8.89
CA ALA A 50 0.29 3.56 -9.43
C ALA A 50 -0.68 2.38 -9.23
N ALA A 51 -0.22 1.16 -9.53
CA ALA A 51 -1.01 -0.06 -9.32
C ALA A 51 -1.35 -0.25 -7.84
N PHE A 52 -0.39 -0.01 -6.93
CA PHE A 52 -0.66 0.04 -5.49
C PHE A 52 -1.79 1.03 -5.18
N GLY A 53 -1.66 2.31 -5.54
CA GLY A 53 -2.67 3.32 -5.20
C GLY A 53 -4.08 3.00 -5.72
N ILE A 54 -4.17 2.56 -6.98
CA ILE A 54 -5.47 2.22 -7.60
C ILE A 54 -6.10 1.01 -6.93
N ILE A 55 -5.37 -0.09 -6.79
CA ILE A 55 -5.90 -1.34 -6.22
C ILE A 55 -6.21 -1.13 -4.73
N HIS A 56 -5.35 -0.42 -4.01
CA HIS A 56 -5.55 -0.12 -2.60
C HIS A 56 -6.80 0.75 -2.40
N GLY A 57 -6.97 1.82 -3.20
CA GLY A 57 -8.17 2.66 -3.12
C GLY A 57 -9.47 1.89 -3.39
N ILE A 58 -9.45 0.97 -4.37
CA ILE A 58 -10.59 0.08 -4.64
C ILE A 58 -10.86 -0.87 -3.46
N ALA A 59 -9.82 -1.42 -2.85
CA ALA A 59 -9.95 -2.29 -1.68
C ALA A 59 -10.53 -1.55 -0.47
N GLU A 60 -10.11 -0.30 -0.24
CA GLU A 60 -10.61 0.54 0.85
C GLU A 60 -12.10 0.87 0.72
N TRP A 61 -12.59 1.03 -0.51
CA TRP A 61 -14.03 1.19 -0.74
C TRP A 61 -14.85 -0.04 -0.33
N GLY A 62 -14.25 -1.22 -0.19
CA GLY A 62 -14.91 -2.38 0.40
C GLY A 62 -15.44 -2.11 1.82
N ASN A 63 -14.75 -1.26 2.60
CA ASN A 63 -15.19 -0.86 3.96
C ASN A 63 -16.49 -0.02 3.95
N VAL A 64 -16.88 0.50 2.79
CA VAL A 64 -18.13 1.26 2.59
C VAL A 64 -19.17 0.37 1.93
N PHE A 65 -18.82 -0.30 0.82
CA PHE A 65 -19.81 -0.98 -0.01
C PHE A 65 -20.19 -2.36 0.52
N ILE A 66 -19.29 -3.12 1.14
CA ILE A 66 -19.61 -4.46 1.66
C ILE A 66 -20.66 -4.39 2.77
N PRO A 67 -20.55 -3.51 3.78
CA PRO A 67 -21.60 -3.39 4.81
C PRO A 67 -22.97 -3.03 4.24
N ILE A 68 -23.02 -2.19 3.19
CA ILE A 68 -24.29 -1.84 2.51
C ILE A 68 -24.92 -3.09 1.89
N GLN A 69 -24.12 -3.98 1.30
CA GLN A 69 -24.61 -5.21 0.68
C GLN A 69 -25.04 -6.29 1.69
N ALA A 70 -24.65 -6.17 2.97
CA ALA A 70 -24.98 -7.15 4.00
C ALA A 70 -26.49 -7.32 4.22
N SER A 71 -27.30 -6.29 3.91
CA SER A 71 -28.77 -6.36 4.00
C SER A 71 -29.43 -6.99 2.77
N TYR A 72 -28.69 -7.22 1.69
CA TYR A 72 -29.24 -7.67 0.39
C TYR A 72 -28.67 -9.01 -0.07
N LEU A 73 -27.45 -9.36 0.32
CA LEU A 73 -26.73 -10.55 -0.13
C LEU A 73 -26.71 -11.66 0.93
N SER A 74 -26.63 -12.91 0.47
CA SER A 74 -26.47 -14.07 1.34
C SER A 74 -25.02 -14.21 1.83
N ALA A 75 -24.83 -14.98 2.92
CA ALA A 75 -23.51 -15.18 3.54
C ALA A 75 -22.39 -15.59 2.57
N PRO A 76 -22.58 -16.53 1.62
CA PRO A 76 -21.51 -16.90 0.68
C PRO A 76 -21.03 -15.74 -0.21
N TRP A 77 -21.93 -14.82 -0.59
CA TRP A 77 -21.56 -13.64 -1.37
C TRP A 77 -20.81 -12.62 -0.52
N MET A 78 -21.21 -12.46 0.74
CA MET A 78 -20.49 -11.61 1.69
C MET A 78 -19.07 -12.10 1.95
N ASP A 79 -18.90 -13.42 2.12
CA ASP A 79 -17.59 -14.05 2.28
C ASP A 79 -16.73 -13.85 1.03
N LEU A 80 -17.31 -14.02 -0.16
CA LEU A 80 -16.60 -13.78 -1.42
C LEU A 80 -16.13 -12.33 -1.55
N MET A 81 -16.98 -11.35 -1.24
CA MET A 81 -16.62 -9.93 -1.30
C MET A 81 -15.52 -9.58 -0.30
N THR A 82 -15.61 -10.09 0.93
CA THR A 82 -14.61 -9.86 1.99
C THR A 82 -13.26 -10.49 1.64
N ASN A 83 -13.28 -11.72 1.09
CA ASN A 83 -12.07 -12.38 0.59
C ASN A 83 -11.46 -11.64 -0.61
N ALA A 84 -12.29 -11.16 -1.54
CA ALA A 84 -11.84 -10.35 -2.67
C ALA A 84 -11.21 -9.03 -2.22
N GLN A 85 -11.80 -8.35 -1.23
CA GLN A 85 -11.23 -7.15 -0.62
C GLN A 85 -9.86 -7.45 0.02
N THR A 86 -9.77 -8.52 0.82
CA THR A 86 -8.52 -8.93 1.47
C THR A 86 -7.43 -9.26 0.45
N LEU A 87 -7.80 -9.97 -0.62
CA LEU A 87 -6.89 -10.26 -1.73
C LEU A 87 -6.43 -8.98 -2.44
N ALA A 88 -7.33 -8.01 -2.67
CA ALA A 88 -7.00 -6.74 -3.28
C ALA A 88 -6.02 -5.92 -2.42
N TRP A 89 -6.22 -5.85 -1.10
CA TRP A 89 -5.24 -5.27 -0.18
C TRP A 89 -3.89 -5.97 -0.31
N ALA A 90 -3.87 -7.30 -0.28
CA ALA A 90 -2.63 -8.09 -0.36
C ALA A 90 -1.86 -7.85 -1.67
N ILE A 91 -2.56 -7.84 -2.80
CA ILE A 91 -1.99 -7.54 -4.12
C ILE A 91 -1.45 -6.10 -4.15
N SER A 92 -2.19 -5.13 -3.58
CA SER A 92 -1.74 -3.75 -3.52
C SER A 92 -0.41 -3.63 -2.75
N PHE A 93 -0.30 -4.27 -1.59
CA PHE A 93 0.91 -4.25 -0.78
C PHE A 93 2.08 -4.99 -1.44
N ALA A 94 1.80 -6.07 -2.19
CA ALA A 94 2.81 -6.73 -3.01
C ALA A 94 3.39 -5.78 -4.07
N PHE A 95 2.57 -4.97 -4.73
CA PHE A 95 3.04 -3.94 -5.67
C PHE A 95 3.89 -2.87 -4.98
N LEU A 96 3.49 -2.41 -3.79
CA LEU A 96 4.24 -1.45 -2.99
C LEU A 96 5.62 -1.99 -2.59
N LEU A 97 5.66 -3.23 -2.08
CA LEU A 97 6.91 -3.89 -1.71
C LEU A 97 7.81 -4.10 -2.93
N GLN A 98 7.25 -4.55 -4.05
CA GLN A 98 8.01 -4.77 -5.29
C GLN A 98 8.58 -3.46 -5.83
N PHE A 99 7.81 -2.36 -5.77
CA PHE A 99 8.30 -1.02 -6.11
C PHE A 99 9.55 -0.69 -5.28
N ALA A 100 9.46 -0.84 -3.97
CA ALA A 100 10.55 -0.52 -3.07
C ALA A 100 11.81 -1.37 -3.35
N VAL A 101 11.63 -2.69 -3.51
CA VAL A 101 12.72 -3.64 -3.82
C VAL A 101 13.42 -3.28 -5.12
N VAL A 102 12.68 -3.06 -6.21
CA VAL A 102 13.27 -2.77 -7.52
C VAL A 102 14.03 -1.45 -7.52
N MET A 103 13.60 -0.49 -6.70
CA MET A 103 14.21 0.83 -6.54
C MET A 103 15.43 0.84 -5.61
N ILE A 104 15.44 0.06 -4.53
CA ILE A 104 16.55 0.02 -3.55
C ILE A 104 17.66 -0.91 -4.01
N VAL A 105 17.34 -2.14 -4.43
CA VAL A 105 18.33 -3.21 -4.65
C VAL A 105 19.50 -2.82 -5.57
N PRO A 106 19.32 -2.05 -6.67
CA PRO A 106 20.45 -1.60 -7.51
C PRO A 106 21.45 -0.68 -6.82
N ARG A 107 21.09 -0.08 -5.68
CA ARG A 107 21.93 0.84 -4.90
C ARG A 107 22.78 0.11 -3.86
N LEU A 108 22.52 -1.18 -3.66
CA LEU A 108 23.24 -1.98 -2.67
C LEU A 108 24.60 -2.42 -3.22
N PRO A 109 25.67 -2.44 -2.39
CA PRO A 109 27.02 -2.80 -2.81
C PRO A 109 27.21 -4.30 -3.07
N TRP A 110 26.13 -5.07 -3.17
CA TRP A 110 26.15 -6.52 -3.34
C TRP A 110 26.38 -6.95 -4.78
N ALA A 111 26.88 -8.18 -4.97
CA ALA A 111 27.09 -8.76 -6.29
C ALA A 111 25.78 -8.82 -7.12
N THR A 112 25.90 -8.71 -8.45
CA THR A 112 24.76 -8.70 -9.38
C THR A 112 23.83 -9.91 -9.18
N ARG A 113 24.39 -11.09 -8.92
CA ARG A 113 23.62 -12.32 -8.68
C ARG A 113 22.70 -12.19 -7.45
N VAL A 114 23.20 -11.62 -6.36
CA VAL A 114 22.43 -11.39 -5.13
C VAL A 114 21.30 -10.40 -5.38
N ARG A 115 21.60 -9.31 -6.10
CA ARG A 115 20.59 -8.29 -6.46
C ARG A 115 19.47 -8.88 -7.33
N THR A 116 19.83 -9.70 -8.31
CA THR A 116 18.84 -10.38 -9.17
C THR A 116 18.00 -11.36 -8.35
N PHE A 117 18.62 -12.14 -7.46
CA PHE A 117 17.91 -13.05 -6.56
C PHE A 117 16.86 -12.31 -5.72
N ILE A 118 17.22 -11.23 -5.03
CA ILE A 118 16.30 -10.49 -4.16
C ILE A 118 15.12 -9.91 -4.95
N ARG A 119 15.37 -9.39 -6.15
CA ARG A 119 14.32 -8.85 -7.03
C ARG A 119 13.27 -9.88 -7.45
N TRP A 120 13.69 -11.12 -7.66
CA TRP A 120 12.80 -12.24 -7.99
C TRP A 120 12.22 -12.94 -6.77
N TYR A 121 12.90 -12.84 -5.62
CA TYR A 121 12.39 -13.37 -4.37
C TYR A 121 11.19 -12.57 -3.84
N ALA A 122 11.20 -11.24 -3.96
CA ALA A 122 10.11 -10.38 -3.49
C ALA A 122 8.69 -10.75 -3.99
N PRO A 123 8.45 -11.04 -5.30
CA PRO A 123 7.13 -11.49 -5.74
C PRO A 123 6.81 -12.91 -5.26
N VAL A 124 7.81 -13.79 -5.12
CA VAL A 124 7.61 -15.15 -4.57
C VAL A 124 7.21 -15.08 -3.10
N TRP A 125 7.89 -14.25 -2.31
CA TRP A 125 7.54 -13.95 -0.92
C TRP A 125 6.12 -13.40 -0.81
N SER A 126 5.79 -12.42 -1.65
CA SER A 126 4.45 -11.82 -1.67
C SER A 126 3.38 -12.87 -1.98
N ALA A 127 3.61 -13.72 -2.99
CA ALA A 127 2.69 -14.81 -3.33
C ALA A 127 2.54 -15.81 -2.18
N ALA A 128 3.64 -16.18 -1.51
CA ALA A 128 3.59 -17.05 -0.34
C ALA A 128 2.76 -16.44 0.79
N VAL A 129 2.99 -15.17 1.14
CA VAL A 129 2.22 -14.48 2.18
C VAL A 129 0.73 -14.41 1.84
N ILE A 130 0.39 -14.09 0.58
CA ILE A 130 -0.99 -14.02 0.10
C ILE A 130 -1.66 -15.39 0.19
N LEU A 131 -1.03 -16.43 -0.36
CA LEU A 131 -1.58 -17.78 -0.31
C LEU A 131 -1.75 -18.27 1.13
N THR A 132 -0.79 -17.97 2.01
CA THR A 132 -0.91 -18.30 3.43
C THR A 132 -2.09 -17.58 4.08
N ALA A 133 -2.22 -16.27 3.84
CA ALA A 133 -3.33 -15.48 4.37
C ALA A 133 -4.71 -15.97 3.91
N MET A 134 -4.81 -16.46 2.67
CA MET A 134 -6.08 -16.90 2.07
C MET A 134 -6.45 -18.33 2.43
N LEU A 135 -5.48 -19.23 2.63
CA LEU A 135 -5.73 -20.67 2.75
C LEU A 135 -5.57 -21.20 4.17
N PHE A 136 -4.74 -20.56 5.00
CA PHE A 136 -4.34 -21.11 6.31
C PHE A 136 -4.59 -20.17 7.49
N ILE A 137 -4.70 -18.86 7.25
CA ILE A 137 -4.97 -17.88 8.30
C ILE A 137 -6.48 -17.62 8.40
N PRO A 138 -7.06 -17.58 9.61
CA PRO A 138 -8.46 -17.18 9.78
C PRO A 138 -8.73 -15.78 9.20
N ALA A 139 -9.86 -15.61 8.52
CA ALA A 139 -10.18 -14.38 7.78
C ALA A 139 -10.00 -13.09 8.60
N HIS A 140 -10.38 -13.10 9.88
CA HIS A 140 -10.24 -11.95 10.78
C HIS A 140 -8.79 -11.60 11.14
N LEU A 141 -7.82 -12.48 10.89
CA LEU A 141 -6.37 -12.24 11.10
C LEU A 141 -5.60 -12.06 9.79
N SER A 142 -6.19 -12.43 8.66
CA SER A 142 -5.55 -12.36 7.34
C SER A 142 -5.11 -10.94 7.01
N GLU A 143 -5.90 -9.94 7.38
CA GLU A 143 -5.55 -8.54 7.20
C GLU A 143 -4.28 -8.15 8.01
N CYS A 144 -4.22 -8.51 9.29
CA CYS A 144 -3.03 -8.28 10.13
C CYS A 144 -1.79 -8.92 9.53
N TRP A 145 -1.91 -10.17 9.10
CA TRP A 145 -0.83 -10.93 8.49
C TRP A 145 -0.25 -10.23 7.26
N ILE A 146 -1.14 -9.76 6.37
CA ILE A 146 -0.78 -9.04 5.15
C ILE A 146 -0.13 -7.68 5.50
N ARG A 147 -0.72 -6.92 6.42
CA ARG A 147 -0.22 -5.60 6.83
C ARG A 147 1.17 -5.70 7.45
N TYR A 148 1.42 -6.67 8.33
CA TYR A 148 2.73 -6.83 8.96
C TYR A 148 3.82 -7.32 8.01
N LEU A 149 3.51 -8.30 7.14
CA LEU A 149 4.53 -8.94 6.30
C LEU A 149 4.76 -8.26 4.95
N LEU A 150 3.78 -7.49 4.45
CA LEU A 150 3.88 -6.78 3.18
C LEU A 150 3.71 -5.27 3.36
N GLY A 151 2.66 -4.84 4.07
CA GLY A 151 2.30 -3.42 4.17
C GLY A 151 3.34 -2.58 4.90
N PHE A 152 3.73 -2.98 6.10
CA PHE A 152 4.73 -2.31 6.93
C PHE A 152 6.10 -2.25 6.23
N PRO A 153 6.74 -3.37 5.84
CA PRO A 153 8.04 -3.31 5.18
C PRO A 153 7.97 -2.59 3.83
N GLY A 154 6.90 -2.79 3.05
CA GLY A 154 6.70 -2.10 1.78
C GLY A 154 6.64 -0.58 1.94
N SER A 155 5.94 -0.10 2.98
CA SER A 155 5.78 1.33 3.25
C SER A 155 7.08 1.98 3.74
N ILE A 156 7.79 1.35 4.68
CA ILE A 156 9.08 1.85 5.18
C ILE A 156 10.11 1.91 4.05
N LEU A 157 10.21 0.84 3.27
CA LEU A 157 11.16 0.80 2.16
C LEU A 157 10.79 1.83 1.09
N THR A 158 9.50 2.08 0.84
CA THR A 158 9.06 3.13 -0.10
C THR A 158 9.40 4.53 0.41
N ALA A 159 9.25 4.80 1.71
CA ALA A 159 9.73 6.04 2.32
C ALA A 159 11.25 6.23 2.12
N ALA A 160 12.03 5.16 2.31
CA ALA A 160 13.47 5.16 2.05
C ALA A 160 13.80 5.43 0.57
N VAL A 161 13.01 4.87 -0.38
CA VAL A 161 13.15 5.17 -1.82
C VAL A 161 13.04 6.66 -2.07
N PHE A 162 12.02 7.34 -1.56
CA PHE A 162 11.84 8.78 -1.79
C PHE A 162 12.97 9.62 -1.19
N LEU A 163 13.46 9.26 0.00
CA LEU A 163 14.62 9.91 0.61
C LEU A 163 15.90 9.72 -0.21
N LEU A 164 16.10 8.55 -0.82
CA LEU A 164 17.24 8.27 -1.70
C LEU A 164 17.11 9.03 -3.03
N GLU A 165 15.93 9.05 -3.64
CA GLU A 165 15.70 9.81 -4.88
C GLU A 165 15.88 11.32 -4.65
N ARG A 166 15.45 11.85 -3.50
CA ARG A 166 15.67 13.26 -3.13
C ARG A 166 17.14 13.67 -3.20
N ARG A 167 18.07 12.79 -2.80
CA ARG A 167 19.52 13.06 -2.87
C ARG A 167 20.01 13.15 -4.31
N SER A 168 19.43 12.39 -5.23
CA SER A 168 19.75 12.45 -6.67
C SER A 168 19.30 13.75 -7.34
N PHE A 169 18.31 14.46 -6.78
CA PHE A 169 17.89 15.79 -7.22
C PHE A 169 18.62 16.94 -6.52
N ARG A 170 19.65 16.67 -5.70
CA ARG A 170 20.38 17.71 -4.96
C ARG A 170 21.04 18.73 -5.89
N ASP A 171 21.57 18.25 -7.01
CA ASP A 171 22.35 19.04 -7.96
C ASP A 171 21.51 19.67 -9.09
N LEU A 172 20.19 19.43 -9.08
CA LEU A 172 19.25 19.99 -10.04
C LEU A 172 18.50 21.19 -9.42
N PRO A 173 18.26 22.27 -10.18
CA PRO A 173 17.50 23.44 -9.72
C PRO A 173 15.98 23.17 -9.70
N ALA A 174 15.54 22.16 -8.95
CA ALA A 174 14.14 21.77 -8.81
C ALA A 174 13.72 21.69 -7.33
N PRO A 175 13.55 22.85 -6.64
CA PRO A 175 13.22 22.88 -5.22
C PRO A 175 11.85 22.25 -4.88
N SER A 176 10.85 22.42 -5.75
CA SER A 176 9.51 21.82 -5.58
C SER A 176 9.56 20.29 -5.57
N ALA A 177 10.25 19.68 -6.55
CA ALA A 177 10.39 18.23 -6.63
C ALA A 177 11.04 17.62 -5.37
N ARG A 178 11.98 18.32 -4.73
CA ARG A 178 12.61 17.87 -3.48
C ARG A 178 11.65 17.94 -2.29
N LEU A 179 10.78 18.95 -2.25
CA LEU A 179 9.74 19.07 -1.24
C LEU A 179 8.70 17.96 -1.43
N ASP A 180 8.22 17.75 -2.65
CA ASP A 180 7.23 16.72 -2.98
C ASP A 180 7.72 15.32 -2.58
N LEU A 181 8.98 14.99 -2.89
CA LEU A 181 9.60 13.73 -2.46
C LEU A 181 9.74 13.61 -0.93
N SER A 182 9.96 14.73 -0.23
CA SER A 182 10.05 14.73 1.24
C SER A 182 8.67 14.52 1.87
N LEU A 183 7.64 15.19 1.34
CA LEU A 183 6.26 15.01 1.76
C LEU A 183 5.79 13.57 1.49
N ALA A 184 6.13 13.01 0.33
CA ALA A 184 5.87 11.60 0.02
C ALA A 184 6.56 10.66 1.01
N ALA A 185 7.83 10.90 1.34
CA ALA A 185 8.53 10.10 2.34
C ALA A 185 7.83 10.15 3.72
N ILE A 186 7.47 11.34 4.18
CA ILE A 186 6.75 11.52 5.45
C ILE A 186 5.40 10.81 5.41
N ALA A 187 4.63 10.96 4.33
CA ALA A 187 3.34 10.31 4.17
C ALA A 187 3.46 8.78 4.25
N PHE A 188 4.46 8.19 3.59
CA PHE A 188 4.69 6.74 3.65
C PHE A 188 5.24 6.27 5.01
N THR A 189 5.99 7.09 5.74
CA THR A 189 6.40 6.79 7.12
C THR A 189 5.19 6.80 8.05
N VAL A 190 4.33 7.82 7.96
CA VAL A 190 3.08 7.88 8.74
C VAL A 190 2.18 6.71 8.38
N TYR A 191 2.04 6.39 7.09
CA TYR A 191 1.29 5.24 6.63
C TYR A 191 1.85 3.90 7.13
N ALA A 192 3.17 3.74 7.20
CA ALA A 192 3.77 2.54 7.78
C ALA A 192 3.36 2.32 9.25
N VAL A 193 3.27 3.40 10.02
CA VAL A 193 2.83 3.33 11.43
C VAL A 193 1.32 3.10 11.52
N LEU A 194 0.52 3.96 10.88
CA LEU A 194 -0.93 3.95 11.03
C LEU A 194 -1.62 2.82 10.27
N GLY A 195 -1.16 2.51 9.05
CA GLY A 195 -1.75 1.49 8.20
C GLY A 195 -0.99 0.15 8.20
N GLY A 196 0.30 0.16 8.56
CA GLY A 196 1.10 -1.06 8.62
C GLY A 196 1.15 -1.68 10.02
N LEU A 197 1.41 -0.87 11.04
CA LEU A 197 1.67 -1.35 12.41
C LEU A 197 0.42 -1.30 13.30
N ILE A 198 -0.40 -0.26 13.18
CA ILE A 198 -1.68 -0.16 13.91
C ILE A 198 -2.73 -0.91 13.09
N VAL A 199 -3.22 -2.01 13.65
CA VAL A 199 -4.23 -2.88 13.02
C VAL A 199 -5.39 -3.04 14.01
N PRO A 200 -6.65 -3.25 13.55
CA PRO A 200 -7.78 -3.41 14.47
C PRO A 200 -7.49 -4.48 15.53
N ASN A 201 -7.93 -4.21 16.76
CA ASN A 201 -7.55 -5.03 17.90
C ASN A 201 -8.31 -6.37 17.86
N HIS A 202 -7.67 -7.38 17.30
CA HIS A 202 -8.15 -8.77 17.28
C HIS A 202 -7.54 -9.62 18.41
N GLY A 203 -6.99 -9.01 19.47
CA GLY A 203 -6.44 -9.72 20.63
C GLY A 203 -5.06 -10.36 20.41
N ILE A 204 -4.30 -9.92 19.40
CA ILE A 204 -2.96 -10.43 19.09
C ILE A 204 -1.87 -9.73 19.94
N TRP A 205 -2.20 -8.59 20.56
CA TRP A 205 -1.39 -7.88 21.55
C TRP A 205 -2.28 -7.49 22.75
N PRO A 206 -1.75 -7.54 23.99
CA PRO A 206 -2.51 -7.23 25.20
C PRO A 206 -3.03 -5.79 25.23
#